data_AF-W7JKP4-F1
#
_entry.id   AF-W7JKP4-F1
#
_cell.length_a   1.000
_cell.length_b   1.000
_cell.length_c   1.000
_cell.angle_alpha   90.00
_cell.angle_beta   90.00
_cell.angle_gamma   90.00
#
_symmetry.space_group_name_H-M   'P 1'
#
loop_
_entity.id
_entity.type
_entity.pdbx_description
1 polymer ?
#
loop_
_entity_poly.entity_id
_entity_poly.type
_entity_poly.pdbx_seq_one_letter_code
_entity_poly.pdbx_strand_id
1 'polypeptide(L)'
;MAPQRAADSNKRAKEVLDEIGKEVEKKATAEAVPYQNALQGILSQAKFHGQSIHVKNPCDLKYEIHTNVAKDREKENPCRGRVEERFSDSRSGQCTNRRIKGNNTENGGACAPYRRLHICDRNLELIKPDQITSTHNLLVDVLLAAKHEGKSLVDKHKKYKETHKDTNICTVLARSFAGFRV
;
A
#
# COMPACT_ATOMS: atom_id res chain seq x y z
N MET A 1 -16.27 -30.27 -4.33
CA MET A 1 -17.31 -29.78 -3.38
C MET A 1 -17.56 -28.32 -3.70
N ALA A 2 -18.64 -28.02 -4.43
CA ALA A 2 -19.08 -26.64 -4.63
C ALA A 2 -19.73 -26.13 -3.33
N PRO A 3 -19.52 -24.88 -2.92
CA PRO A 3 -20.24 -24.35 -1.78
C PRO A 3 -21.73 -24.32 -2.10
N GLN A 4 -22.54 -24.87 -1.20
CA GLN A 4 -23.99 -24.71 -1.21
C GLN A 4 -24.34 -23.22 -1.24
N ARG A 5 -25.36 -22.87 -2.01
CA ARG A 5 -25.97 -21.54 -2.06
C ARG A 5 -26.26 -21.08 -0.64
N ALA A 6 -25.50 -20.10 -0.16
CA ALA A 6 -25.84 -19.38 1.06
C ALA A 6 -27.09 -18.55 0.81
N ALA A 7 -27.94 -18.53 1.84
CA ALA A 7 -29.22 -17.84 1.90
C ALA A 7 -29.15 -16.37 1.44
N ASP A 8 -30.27 -15.95 0.86
CA ASP A 8 -30.79 -14.59 0.73
C ASP A 8 -30.02 -13.52 1.54
N SER A 9 -28.99 -12.94 0.94
CA SER A 9 -28.35 -11.75 1.47
C SER A 9 -28.08 -10.79 0.31
N ASN A 10 -28.74 -9.63 0.31
CA ASN A 10 -28.48 -8.51 -0.61
C ASN A 10 -27.09 -7.86 -0.40
N LYS A 11 -26.11 -8.61 0.12
CA LYS A 11 -24.79 -8.11 0.48
C LYS A 11 -23.94 -7.91 -0.76
N ARG A 12 -23.24 -6.79 -0.82
CA ARG A 12 -22.27 -6.51 -1.88
C ARG A 12 -21.02 -7.35 -1.67
N ALA A 13 -20.30 -7.67 -2.77
CA ALA A 13 -19.04 -8.42 -2.69
C ALA A 13 -18.04 -7.83 -1.68
N LYS A 14 -17.97 -6.50 -1.57
CA LYS A 14 -17.15 -5.81 -0.57
C LYS A 14 -17.50 -6.22 0.87
N GLU A 15 -18.77 -6.27 1.21
CA GLU A 15 -19.24 -6.56 2.57
C GLU A 15 -18.89 -7.99 2.96
N VAL A 16 -19.11 -8.95 2.06
CA VAL A 16 -18.72 -10.35 2.27
C VAL A 16 -17.21 -10.50 2.47
N LEU A 17 -16.40 -9.82 1.65
CA LEU A 17 -14.94 -9.86 1.78
C LEU A 17 -14.43 -9.18 3.05
N ASP A 18 -15.07 -8.10 3.50
CA ASP A 18 -14.72 -7.42 4.76
C ASP A 18 -15.06 -8.30 5.97
N GLU A 19 -16.19 -9.03 5.93
CA GLU A 19 -16.56 -10.00 6.98
C GLU A 19 -15.53 -11.13 7.09
N ILE A 20 -15.12 -11.71 5.96
CA ILE A 20 -14.06 -12.73 5.94
C ILE A 20 -12.73 -12.13 6.41
N GLY A 21 -12.40 -10.92 5.96
CA GLY A 21 -11.18 -10.21 6.33
C GLY A 21 -11.06 -10.00 7.85
N LYS A 22 -12.16 -9.67 8.51
CA LYS A 22 -12.24 -9.55 9.98
C LYS A 22 -11.89 -10.85 10.69
N GLU A 23 -12.40 -11.98 10.22
CA GLU A 23 -12.10 -13.28 10.84
C GLU A 23 -10.65 -13.71 10.60
N VAL A 24 -10.08 -13.40 9.43
CA VAL A 24 -8.66 -13.63 9.14
C VAL A 24 -7.77 -12.74 10.00
N GLU A 25 -8.10 -11.46 10.15
CA GLU A 25 -7.35 -10.51 11.00
C GLU A 25 -7.28 -10.99 12.46
N LYS A 26 -8.40 -11.45 13.03
CA LYS A 26 -8.43 -11.97 14.40
C LYS A 26 -7.45 -13.13 14.59
N LYS A 27 -7.45 -14.08 13.66
CA LYS A 27 -6.55 -15.25 13.71
C LYS A 27 -5.08 -14.82 13.59
N ALA A 28 -4.77 -14.01 12.57
CA ALA A 28 -3.41 -13.51 12.36
C ALA A 28 -2.89 -12.69 13.54
N THR A 29 -3.76 -11.89 14.18
CA THR A 29 -3.40 -11.08 15.36
C THR A 29 -3.09 -11.97 16.55
N ALA A 30 -3.92 -12.99 16.82
CA ALA A 30 -3.68 -13.94 17.91
C ALA A 30 -2.36 -14.70 17.73
N GLU A 31 -2.05 -15.13 16.51
CA GLU A 31 -0.80 -15.82 16.18
C GLU A 31 0.43 -14.91 16.23
N ALA A 32 0.27 -13.61 16.02
CA ALA A 32 1.36 -12.64 16.04
C ALA A 32 1.80 -12.20 17.44
N VAL A 33 0.99 -12.43 18.48
CA VAL A 33 1.26 -11.99 19.87
C VAL A 33 2.67 -12.36 20.37
N PRO A 34 3.18 -13.60 20.18
CA PRO A 34 4.51 -13.98 20.66
C PRO A 34 5.65 -13.19 20.00
N TYR A 35 5.43 -12.66 18.80
CA TYR A 35 6.44 -11.98 17.99
C TYR A 35 6.32 -10.46 18.03
N GLN A 36 5.26 -9.93 18.64
CA GLN A 36 4.92 -8.51 18.61
C GLN A 36 6.09 -7.64 19.07
N ASN A 37 6.72 -7.97 20.20
CA ASN A 37 7.83 -7.19 20.74
C ASN A 37 9.06 -7.15 19.82
N ALA A 38 9.28 -8.18 19.01
CA ALA A 38 10.41 -8.26 18.08
C ALA A 38 10.14 -7.51 16.77
N LEU A 39 8.88 -7.46 16.32
CA LEU A 39 8.48 -6.92 15.02
C LEU A 39 7.89 -5.51 15.09
N GLN A 40 7.46 -5.06 16.27
CA GLN A 40 6.79 -3.77 16.44
C GLN A 40 7.75 -2.61 16.14
N GLY A 41 7.42 -1.86 15.08
CA GLY A 41 8.07 -0.60 14.76
C GLY A 41 7.61 0.52 15.71
N ILE A 42 8.56 1.27 16.27
CA ILE A 42 8.28 2.44 17.11
C ILE A 42 8.89 3.65 16.42
N LEU A 43 8.03 4.56 15.94
CA LEU A 43 8.45 5.71 15.14
C LEU A 43 9.52 6.58 15.82
N SER A 44 9.36 6.85 17.12
CA SER A 44 10.30 7.66 17.90
C SER A 44 11.68 7.01 18.09
N GLN A 45 11.81 5.70 17.86
CA GLN A 45 13.07 4.96 17.96
C GLN A 45 13.79 4.82 16.62
N ALA A 46 13.18 5.28 15.51
CA ALA A 46 13.82 5.25 14.20
C ALA A 46 15.04 6.18 14.14
N LYS A 47 16.11 5.67 13.53
CA LYS A 47 17.39 6.37 13.39
C LYS A 47 17.92 6.23 11.97
N PHE A 48 18.19 7.36 11.33
CA PHE A 48 18.81 7.43 10.01
C PHE A 48 20.15 8.14 10.14
N HIS A 49 21.19 7.58 9.51
CA HIS A 49 22.56 8.11 9.60
C HIS A 49 23.05 8.39 11.04
N GLY A 50 22.62 7.56 12.01
CA GLY A 50 22.96 7.72 13.43
C GLY A 50 22.17 8.79 14.19
N GLN A 51 21.28 9.52 13.52
CA GLN A 51 20.45 10.56 14.12
C GLN A 51 19.01 10.08 14.31
N SER A 52 18.43 10.41 15.48
CA SER A 52 17.01 10.21 15.73
C SER A 52 16.18 11.13 14.85
N ILE A 53 15.04 10.66 14.34
CA ILE A 53 14.20 11.48 13.45
C ILE A 53 13.47 12.63 14.15
N HIS A 54 13.31 12.57 15.48
CA HIS A 54 12.56 13.56 16.27
C HIS A 54 11.13 13.86 15.77
N VAL A 55 10.53 12.94 15.01
CA VAL A 55 9.17 13.04 14.51
C VAL A 55 8.21 12.28 15.42
N LYS A 56 7.17 12.97 15.88
CA LYS A 56 6.05 12.35 16.61
C LYS A 56 4.89 12.01 15.69
N ASN A 57 4.61 12.85 14.71
CA ASN A 57 3.50 12.67 13.78
C ASN A 57 4.00 12.11 12.43
N PRO A 58 3.51 10.95 11.98
CA PRO A 58 3.85 10.40 10.65
C PRO A 58 3.63 11.38 9.49
N CYS A 59 2.69 12.34 9.63
CA CYS A 59 2.44 13.37 8.63
C CYS A 59 3.63 14.31 8.42
N ASP A 60 4.54 14.43 9.38
CA ASP A 60 5.71 15.31 9.31
C ASP A 60 6.95 14.62 8.69
N LEU A 61 6.82 13.32 8.35
CA LEU A 61 7.90 12.57 7.71
C LEU A 61 8.26 13.17 6.34
N LYS A 62 9.55 13.31 6.08
CA LYS A 62 10.10 13.87 4.85
C LYS A 62 11.04 12.83 4.23
N TYR A 63 10.80 12.48 2.97
CA TYR A 63 11.57 11.43 2.31
C TYR A 63 13.02 11.88 2.04
N GLU A 64 13.29 13.18 2.06
CA GLU A 64 14.61 13.77 1.84
C GLU A 64 15.55 13.64 3.04
N ILE A 65 15.02 13.28 4.23
CA ILE A 65 15.78 13.23 5.48
C ILE A 65 15.54 11.98 6.31
N HIS A 66 14.34 11.38 6.27
CA HIS A 66 13.99 10.23 7.11
C HIS A 66 14.04 8.92 6.32
N THR A 67 15.14 8.66 5.61
CA THR A 67 15.35 7.41 4.87
C THR A 67 16.84 7.06 4.81
N ASN A 68 17.15 5.77 4.64
CA ASN A 68 18.52 5.30 4.39
C ASN A 68 18.81 5.11 2.90
N VAL A 69 17.82 5.35 2.03
CA VAL A 69 18.00 5.28 0.58
C VAL A 69 18.99 6.39 0.19
N ALA A 70 20.22 5.99 -0.15
CA ALA A 70 21.27 6.94 -0.48
C ALA A 70 21.31 7.14 -2.00
N LYS A 71 21.16 8.39 -2.47
CA LYS A 71 22.11 9.07 -3.39
C LYS A 71 21.55 10.32 -4.08
N ASP A 72 20.23 10.54 -4.07
CA ASP A 72 19.61 11.57 -4.91
C ASP A 72 18.18 11.83 -4.43
N ARG A 73 17.96 13.02 -3.84
CA ARG A 73 16.66 13.42 -3.27
C ARG A 73 15.53 13.29 -4.28
N GLU A 74 15.76 13.53 -5.56
CA GLU A 74 14.69 13.34 -6.54
C GLU A 74 14.32 11.86 -6.65
N LYS A 75 15.30 10.95 -6.71
CA LYS A 75 15.09 9.50 -6.84
C LYS A 75 14.34 8.89 -5.66
N GLU A 76 14.42 9.52 -4.49
CA GLU A 76 13.84 9.06 -3.22
C GLU A 76 12.35 9.40 -3.07
N ASN A 77 11.79 10.30 -3.91
CA ASN A 77 10.36 10.59 -3.87
C ASN A 77 9.54 9.31 -4.16
N PRO A 78 8.67 8.85 -3.24
CA PRO A 78 7.93 7.60 -3.40
C PRO A 78 7.09 7.51 -4.69
N CYS A 79 6.67 8.65 -5.24
CA CYS A 79 5.86 8.72 -6.46
C CYS A 79 6.68 9.02 -7.73
N ARG A 80 8.02 9.10 -7.69
CA ARG A 80 8.81 9.45 -8.88
C ARG A 80 8.68 8.40 -9.98
N GLY A 81 8.52 8.87 -11.22
CA GLY A 81 8.35 8.02 -12.40
C GLY A 81 7.00 7.29 -12.44
N ARG A 82 6.09 7.57 -11.51
CA ARG A 82 4.72 7.08 -11.54
C ARG A 82 3.87 7.98 -12.43
N VAL A 83 2.87 7.38 -13.08
CA VAL A 83 1.94 8.13 -13.92
C VAL A 83 1.07 9.02 -13.05
N GLU A 84 0.91 10.26 -13.50
CA GLU A 84 0.10 11.28 -12.82
C GLU A 84 -1.39 10.97 -12.79
N GLU A 85 -1.91 10.38 -13.86
CA GLU A 85 -3.29 9.93 -13.95
C GLU A 85 -3.49 8.67 -13.09
N ARG A 86 -4.37 8.75 -12.09
CA ARG A 86 -4.63 7.65 -11.14
C ARG A 86 -5.98 6.98 -11.34
N PHE A 87 -6.91 7.70 -11.93
CA PHE A 87 -8.28 7.31 -12.21
C PHE A 87 -8.53 7.56 -13.69
N SER A 88 -8.37 6.52 -14.51
CA SER A 88 -8.61 6.58 -15.95
C SER A 88 -9.69 5.59 -16.30
N ASP A 89 -10.70 6.04 -17.04
CA ASP A 89 -11.76 5.16 -17.55
C ASP A 89 -11.30 4.46 -18.84
N SER A 90 -10.30 5.03 -19.53
CA SER A 90 -9.73 4.51 -20.78
C SER A 90 -8.58 3.51 -20.60
N ARG A 91 -7.77 3.67 -19.55
CA ARG A 91 -6.60 2.81 -19.30
C ARG A 91 -6.98 1.64 -18.40
N SER A 92 -6.98 0.45 -19.00
CA SER A 92 -7.32 -0.79 -18.32
C SER A 92 -6.22 -1.28 -17.38
N GLY A 93 -6.59 -2.20 -16.49
CA GLY A 93 -5.62 -2.93 -15.67
C GLY A 93 -4.70 -3.82 -16.53
N GLN A 94 -3.56 -4.21 -15.96
CA GLN A 94 -2.66 -5.17 -16.60
C GLN A 94 -3.12 -6.59 -16.26
N CYS A 95 -3.20 -7.49 -17.23
CA CYS A 95 -3.61 -8.89 -17.00
C CYS A 95 -2.57 -9.91 -17.52
N THR A 96 -1.46 -9.45 -18.10
CA THR A 96 -0.45 -10.34 -18.71
C THR A 96 0.27 -11.21 -17.69
N ASN A 97 0.56 -12.46 -18.07
CA ASN A 97 1.41 -13.38 -17.29
C ASN A 97 2.86 -12.92 -17.09
N ARG A 98 3.38 -12.06 -17.98
CA ARG A 98 4.75 -11.52 -17.87
C ARG A 98 4.95 -10.55 -16.70
N ARG A 99 3.88 -9.93 -16.20
CA ARG A 99 3.94 -8.88 -15.17
C ARG A 99 3.20 -9.24 -13.89
N ILE A 100 2.44 -10.32 -13.88
CA ILE A 100 1.65 -10.77 -12.73
C ILE A 100 2.02 -12.21 -12.44
N LYS A 101 2.62 -12.42 -11.26
CA LYS A 101 2.98 -13.74 -10.77
C LYS A 101 1.71 -14.58 -10.59
N GLY A 102 1.74 -15.82 -11.11
CA GLY A 102 0.63 -16.77 -11.02
C GLY A 102 -0.35 -16.74 -12.19
N ASN A 103 -0.29 -15.73 -13.07
CA ASN A 103 -1.10 -15.72 -14.29
C ASN A 103 -0.55 -16.71 -15.31
N ASN A 104 -1.44 -17.48 -15.92
CA ASN A 104 -1.14 -18.36 -17.06
C ASN A 104 -2.16 -18.06 -18.19
N THR A 105 -1.70 -18.11 -19.43
CA THR A 105 -2.54 -18.00 -20.63
C THR A 105 -3.56 -19.13 -20.76
N GLU A 106 -3.32 -20.28 -20.12
CA GLU A 106 -4.17 -21.47 -20.26
C GLU A 106 -5.31 -21.55 -19.22
N ASN A 107 -5.05 -21.13 -17.97
CA ASN A 107 -5.97 -21.37 -16.84
C ASN A 107 -6.62 -20.08 -16.29
N GLY A 108 -6.47 -18.96 -17.01
CA GLY A 108 -6.91 -17.64 -16.55
C GLY A 108 -5.92 -16.98 -15.58
N GLY A 109 -6.25 -15.76 -15.15
CA GLY A 109 -5.36 -14.96 -14.31
C GLY A 109 -6.05 -13.75 -13.66
N ALA A 110 -5.28 -13.05 -12.83
CA ALA A 110 -5.70 -11.82 -12.17
C ALA A 110 -5.37 -10.58 -13.02
N CYS A 111 -6.14 -9.51 -12.84
CA CYS A 111 -5.84 -8.22 -13.44
C CYS A 111 -5.45 -7.22 -12.35
N ALA A 112 -4.25 -6.67 -12.45
CA ALA A 112 -3.79 -5.60 -11.57
C ALA A 112 -4.45 -4.27 -12.01
N PRO A 113 -5.23 -3.61 -11.14
CA PRO A 113 -5.92 -2.38 -11.51
C PRO A 113 -4.91 -1.26 -11.80
N TYR A 114 -5.27 -0.32 -12.68
CA TYR A 114 -4.40 0.77 -13.12
C TYR A 114 -3.74 1.53 -11.96
N ARG A 115 -4.51 1.80 -10.90
CA ARG A 115 -4.03 2.42 -9.66
C ARG A 115 -2.87 1.63 -8.99
N ARG A 116 -2.90 0.29 -8.99
CA ARG A 116 -1.84 -0.54 -8.37
C ARG A 116 -0.54 -0.54 -9.17
N LEU A 117 -0.64 -0.37 -10.49
CA LEU A 117 0.53 -0.34 -11.39
C LEU A 117 1.42 0.89 -11.15
N HIS A 118 0.85 1.94 -10.57
CA HIS A 118 1.52 3.21 -10.36
C HIS A 118 1.64 3.58 -8.88
N ILE A 119 1.51 2.61 -7.96
CA ILE A 119 1.60 2.85 -6.51
C ILE A 119 2.90 3.60 -6.14
N CYS A 120 2.84 4.49 -5.15
CA CYS A 120 4.01 5.26 -4.73
C CYS A 120 4.90 4.48 -3.75
N ASP A 121 5.64 3.49 -4.25
CA ASP A 121 6.58 2.63 -3.51
C ASP A 121 8.02 2.76 -4.01
N ARG A 122 8.36 3.82 -4.76
CA ARG A 122 9.70 3.99 -5.35
C ARG A 122 10.81 4.01 -4.29
N ASN A 123 10.55 4.61 -3.13
CA ASN A 123 11.50 4.59 -2.02
C ASN A 123 11.77 3.15 -1.56
N LEU A 124 10.73 2.30 -1.48
CA LEU A 124 10.85 0.90 -1.11
C LEU A 124 11.63 0.08 -2.15
N GLU A 125 11.49 0.38 -3.44
CA GLU A 125 12.28 -0.26 -4.52
C GLU A 125 13.79 0.02 -4.40
N LEU A 126 14.16 1.12 -3.75
CA LEU A 126 15.55 1.57 -3.64
C LEU A 126 16.18 1.19 -2.29
N ILE A 127 15.40 0.68 -1.34
CA ILE A 127 15.92 0.17 -0.08
C ILE A 127 16.72 -1.09 -0.36
N LYS A 128 17.93 -1.14 0.20
CA LYS A 128 18.70 -2.38 0.24
C LYS A 128 18.53 -3.07 1.59
N PRO A 129 18.44 -4.41 1.62
CA PRO A 129 18.27 -5.15 2.88
C PRO A 129 19.34 -4.83 3.94
N ASP A 130 20.59 -4.59 3.52
CA ASP A 130 21.70 -4.19 4.40
C ASP A 130 21.51 -2.82 5.06
N GLN A 131 20.65 -1.97 4.50
CA GLN A 131 20.32 -0.65 5.05
C GLN A 131 19.17 -0.70 6.06
N ILE A 132 18.46 -1.83 6.15
CA ILE A 132 17.40 -2.05 7.14
C ILE A 132 18.03 -2.59 8.41
N THR A 133 18.45 -1.69 9.28
CA THR A 133 19.12 -2.03 10.54
C THR A 133 18.16 -2.24 11.72
N SER A 134 16.89 -1.88 11.57
CA SER A 134 15.84 -2.09 12.58
C SER A 134 14.44 -2.08 11.96
N THR A 135 13.48 -2.69 12.66
CA THR A 135 12.04 -2.63 12.31
C THR A 135 11.50 -1.20 12.35
N HIS A 136 12.10 -0.33 13.15
CA HIS A 136 11.72 1.08 13.28
C HIS A 136 12.07 1.87 12.02
N ASN A 137 13.23 1.59 11.41
CA ASN A 137 13.64 2.23 10.16
C ASN A 137 12.75 1.77 9.00
N LEU A 138 12.47 0.46 8.91
CA LEU A 138 11.55 -0.07 7.91
C LEU A 138 10.15 0.55 8.04
N LEU A 139 9.66 0.73 9.26
CA LEU A 139 8.38 1.38 9.51
C LEU A 139 8.33 2.79 8.88
N VAL A 140 9.39 3.57 9.02
CA VAL A 140 9.42 4.94 8.47
C VAL A 140 9.35 4.94 6.94
N ASP A 141 10.09 4.08 6.28
CA ASP A 141 10.06 3.99 4.82
C ASP A 141 8.68 3.54 4.30
N VAL A 142 8.04 2.60 4.98
CA VAL A 142 6.66 2.18 4.68
C VAL A 142 5.67 3.34 4.89
N LEU A 143 5.82 4.11 5.98
CA LEU A 143 4.98 5.27 6.27
C LEU A 143 5.18 6.39 5.23
N LEU A 144 6.40 6.60 4.74
CA LEU A 144 6.68 7.55 3.67
C LEU A 144 5.95 7.17 2.37
N ALA A 145 6.01 5.89 1.98
CA ALA A 145 5.29 5.37 0.82
C ALA A 145 3.76 5.57 0.98
N ALA A 146 3.22 5.17 2.14
CA ALA A 146 1.80 5.32 2.45
C ALA A 146 1.33 6.77 2.46
N LYS A 147 2.12 7.70 3.04
CA LYS A 147 1.83 9.13 3.07
C LYS A 147 1.73 9.69 1.64
N HIS A 148 2.70 9.39 0.79
CA HIS A 148 2.77 9.92 -0.56
C HIS A 148 1.69 9.33 -1.48
N GLU A 149 1.44 8.01 -1.38
CA GLU A 149 0.31 7.38 -2.08
C GLU A 149 -1.02 7.97 -1.64
N GLY A 150 -1.25 8.12 -0.34
CA GLY A 150 -2.47 8.69 0.21
C GLY A 150 -2.71 10.12 -0.29
N LYS A 151 -1.68 10.98 -0.22
CA LYS A 151 -1.75 12.36 -0.72
C LYS A 151 -2.08 12.40 -2.21
N SER A 152 -1.36 11.61 -3.02
CA SER A 152 -1.57 11.52 -4.46
C SER A 152 -3.01 11.11 -4.81
N LEU A 153 -3.54 10.09 -4.13
CA LEU A 153 -4.91 9.64 -4.34
C LEU A 153 -5.94 10.68 -3.94
N VAL A 154 -5.78 11.34 -2.79
CA VAL A 154 -6.70 12.40 -2.35
C VAL A 154 -6.75 13.55 -3.35
N ASP A 155 -5.58 14.04 -3.77
CA ASP A 155 -5.50 15.18 -4.68
C ASP A 155 -6.09 14.87 -6.07
N LYS A 156 -5.82 13.67 -6.60
CA LYS A 156 -6.37 13.24 -7.89
C LYS A 156 -7.85 12.87 -7.80
N HIS A 157 -8.32 12.36 -6.66
CA HIS A 157 -9.72 12.03 -6.44
C HIS A 157 -10.60 13.27 -6.33
N LYS A 158 -10.09 14.39 -5.80
CA LYS A 158 -10.85 15.67 -5.78
C LYS A 158 -11.32 16.05 -7.18
N LYS A 159 -10.42 15.99 -8.17
CA LYS A 159 -10.74 16.26 -9.57
C LYS A 159 -11.68 15.20 -10.15
N TYR A 160 -11.42 13.92 -9.88
CA TYR A 160 -12.25 12.81 -10.39
C TYR A 160 -13.71 12.88 -9.89
N LYS A 161 -13.92 13.32 -8.64
CA LYS A 161 -15.25 13.45 -8.02
C LYS A 161 -16.13 14.52 -8.68
N GLU A 162 -15.54 15.49 -9.39
CA GLU A 162 -16.30 16.54 -10.10
C GLU A 162 -17.18 15.92 -11.20
N THR A 163 -16.68 14.88 -11.89
CA THR A 163 -17.41 14.16 -12.93
C THR A 163 -18.04 12.85 -12.43
N HIS A 164 -17.57 12.31 -11.30
CA HIS A 164 -18.06 11.04 -10.73
C HIS A 164 -18.50 11.22 -9.27
N LYS A 165 -19.76 11.65 -9.09
CA LYS A 165 -20.29 12.10 -7.78
C LYS A 165 -20.40 10.99 -6.72
N ASP A 166 -20.53 9.73 -7.15
CA ASP A 166 -20.77 8.58 -6.26
C ASP A 166 -19.49 7.85 -5.81
N THR A 167 -18.32 8.51 -5.87
CA THR A 167 -17.04 7.90 -5.50
C THR A 167 -16.66 8.20 -4.05
N ASN A 168 -16.17 7.17 -3.36
CA ASN A 168 -15.74 7.26 -1.96
C ASN A 168 -14.21 7.11 -1.83
N ILE A 169 -13.54 8.19 -1.43
CA ILE A 169 -12.09 8.24 -1.23
C ILE A 169 -11.60 7.20 -0.21
N CYS A 170 -12.35 6.93 0.85
CA CYS A 170 -11.97 5.94 1.86
C CYS A 170 -11.89 4.52 1.26
N THR A 171 -12.77 4.19 0.31
CA THR A 171 -12.71 2.91 -0.41
C THR A 171 -11.47 2.84 -1.30
N VAL A 172 -11.10 3.94 -1.95
CA VAL A 172 -9.89 4.02 -2.76
C VAL A 172 -8.65 3.85 -1.90
N LEU A 173 -8.57 4.54 -0.76
CA LEU A 173 -7.46 4.44 0.19
C LEU A 173 -7.35 3.05 0.80
N ALA A 174 -8.45 2.42 1.21
CA ALA A 174 -8.46 1.05 1.73
C ALA A 174 -7.90 0.05 0.71
N ARG A 175 -8.28 0.20 -0.57
CA ARG A 175 -7.73 -0.62 -1.66
C ARG A 175 -6.24 -0.34 -1.95
N SER A 176 -5.73 0.85 -1.60
CA SER A 176 -4.30 1.15 -1.72
C SER A 176 -3.51 0.58 -0.55
N PHE A 177 -4.04 0.73 0.67
CA PHE A 177 -3.49 0.11 1.87
C PHE A 177 -3.35 -1.42 1.72
N ALA A 178 -4.39 -2.10 1.22
CA ALA A 178 -4.33 -3.53 0.94
C ALA A 178 -3.27 -3.90 -0.11
N GLY A 179 -2.94 -2.98 -1.02
CA GLY A 179 -1.90 -3.18 -2.05
C GLY A 179 -0.46 -3.00 -1.56
N PHE A 180 -0.27 -2.37 -0.39
CA PHE A 180 1.02 -2.18 0.28
C PHE A 180 1.41 -3.30 1.22
N ARG A 181 0.50 -4.23 1.57
CA ARG A 181 0.82 -5.33 2.47
C ARG A 181 1.95 -6.18 1.83
N VAL A 182 3.13 -6.07 2.43
CA VAL A 182 4.37 -6.83 2.14
C VAL A 182 4.32 -8.15 2.89
#